data_AF-A0A9E5M5C8-F1
#
_entry.id   AF-A0A9E5M5C8-F1
#
_cell.length_a   1.000
_cell.length_b   1.000
_cell.length_c   1.000
_cell.angle_alpha   90.00
_cell.angle_beta   90.00
_cell.angle_gamma   90.00
#
_symmetry.space_group_name_H-M   'P 1'
#
loop_
_entity.id
_entity.type
_entity.pdbx_description
1 polymer ?
#
loop_
_entity_poly.entity_id
_entity_poly.type
_entity_poly.pdbx_seq_one_letter_code
_entity_poly.pdbx_strand_id
1 'polypeptide(L)'
;MTKLNRRDFLESSAGVAAASTTLGMGAMAVSPAVHAQNLSFKPEKGAKLRVLRWSRFVQGDIDAYMANVKKFTETTGVEVRVDNEGWEDVRPKAAVAANTGAGPDIILSTNDDANLYPEKLLDVTDLCEYLGKKYGGFFPACHAYLKPDGKKWIGV
;
A
#
# COMPACT_ATOMS: atom_id res chain seq x y z
N MET A 1 -52.81 7.60 -15.19
CA MET A 1 -51.34 7.64 -15.34
C MET A 1 -50.76 8.35 -14.14
N THR A 2 -50.34 7.61 -13.12
CA THR A 2 -49.77 8.13 -11.88
C THR A 2 -48.30 8.50 -12.12
N LYS A 3 -47.93 9.77 -11.92
CA LYS A 3 -46.56 10.27 -12.10
C LYS A 3 -45.69 9.77 -10.95
N LEU A 4 -44.68 8.95 -11.26
CA LEU A 4 -43.62 8.58 -10.32
C LEU A 4 -42.82 9.85 -9.96
N ASN A 5 -42.81 10.21 -8.69
CA ASN A 5 -42.01 11.34 -8.21
C ASN A 5 -40.64 10.86 -7.70
N ARG A 6 -39.63 11.73 -7.77
CA ARG A 6 -38.24 11.44 -7.36
C ARG A 6 -38.12 10.89 -5.92
N ARG A 7 -39.08 11.24 -5.05
CA ARG A 7 -39.16 10.72 -3.69
C ARG A 7 -39.58 9.25 -3.64
N ASP A 8 -40.51 8.84 -4.50
CA ASP A 8 -40.96 7.44 -4.60
C ASP A 8 -39.84 6.53 -5.15
N PHE A 9 -38.97 7.07 -6.02
CA PHE A 9 -37.78 6.37 -6.50
C PHE A 9 -36.73 6.15 -5.40
N LEU A 10 -36.46 7.19 -4.59
CA LEU A 10 -35.50 7.09 -3.48
C LEU A 10 -36.02 6.16 -2.38
N GLU A 11 -37.31 6.22 -2.07
CA GLU A 11 -37.96 5.33 -1.10
C GLU A 11 -37.98 3.87 -1.57
N SER A 12 -38.21 3.63 -2.87
CA SER A 12 -38.11 2.28 -3.46
C SER A 12 -36.68 1.73 -3.46
N SER A 13 -35.65 2.57 -3.54
CA SER A 13 -34.25 2.12 -3.53
C SER A 13 -33.72 1.76 -2.14
N ALA A 14 -34.34 2.28 -1.07
CA ALA A 14 -34.01 1.92 0.30
C ALA A 14 -34.57 0.53 0.71
N GLY A 15 -35.61 0.03 0.03
CA GLY A 15 -36.27 -1.24 0.36
C GLY A 15 -35.61 -2.50 -0.21
N VAL A 16 -34.73 -2.39 -1.21
CA VAL A 16 -34.12 -3.57 -1.86
C VAL A 16 -32.83 -4.03 -1.15
N ALA A 17 -32.23 -3.21 -0.30
CA ALA A 17 -31.04 -3.58 0.47
C ALA A 17 -31.32 -4.47 1.70
N ALA A 18 -32.59 -4.62 2.10
CA ALA A 18 -32.97 -5.35 3.32
C ALA A 18 -33.53 -6.77 3.09
N ALA A 19 -33.62 -7.24 1.83
CA ALA A 19 -34.23 -8.53 1.50
C ALA A 19 -33.22 -9.67 1.21
N SER A 20 -31.93 -9.51 1.50
CA SER A 20 -30.92 -10.57 1.27
C SER A 20 -30.47 -11.30 2.54
N THR A 21 -31.13 -11.12 3.69
CA THR A 21 -30.73 -11.78 4.95
C THR A 21 -31.33 -13.17 5.19
N THR A 22 -31.87 -13.84 4.17
CA THR A 22 -32.26 -15.25 4.29
C THR A 22 -31.72 -16.08 3.14
N LEU A 23 -30.61 -16.78 3.41
CA LEU A 23 -30.33 -18.20 3.08
C LEU A 23 -28.82 -18.44 2.89
N GLY A 24 -28.22 -19.17 3.84
CA GLY A 24 -27.13 -20.12 3.57
C GLY A 24 -25.69 -19.60 3.69
N MET A 25 -24.90 -20.27 4.55
CA MET A 25 -23.44 -20.29 4.51
C MET A 25 -22.94 -20.43 3.05
N GLY A 26 -22.29 -19.41 2.50
CA GLY A 26 -21.77 -19.48 1.13
C GLY A 26 -21.28 -18.18 0.49
N ALA A 27 -21.56 -17.02 1.07
CA ALA A 27 -20.99 -15.76 0.59
C ALA A 27 -19.57 -15.55 1.14
N MET A 28 -18.61 -16.29 0.58
CA MET A 28 -17.25 -15.74 0.46
C MET A 28 -17.41 -14.41 -0.25
N ALA A 29 -17.23 -13.32 0.50
CA ALA A 29 -17.37 -11.96 0.05
C ALA A 29 -16.40 -11.68 -1.11
N VAL A 30 -16.83 -11.98 -2.33
CA VAL A 30 -16.32 -11.32 -3.52
C VAL A 30 -16.95 -9.94 -3.48
N SER A 31 -16.35 -9.04 -2.71
CA SER A 31 -16.63 -7.62 -2.78
C SER A 31 -16.59 -7.22 -4.26
N PRO A 32 -17.67 -6.69 -4.85
CA PRO A 32 -17.59 -6.16 -6.19
C PRO A 32 -16.57 -5.03 -6.14
N ALA A 33 -15.48 -5.15 -6.88
CA ALA A 33 -14.50 -4.09 -7.13
C ALA A 33 -15.10 -2.97 -7.99
N VAL A 34 -16.31 -2.53 -7.64
CA VAL A 34 -17.08 -1.49 -8.32
C VAL A 34 -16.72 -0.19 -7.62
N HIS A 35 -15.72 0.50 -8.20
CA HIS A 35 -15.27 1.86 -7.88
C HIS A 35 -14.03 2.01 -6.97
N ALA A 36 -13.02 1.14 -7.10
CA ALA A 36 -11.67 1.59 -6.78
C ALA A 36 -11.24 2.59 -7.88
N GLN A 37 -11.38 3.89 -7.61
CA GLN A 37 -10.73 4.93 -8.42
C GLN A 37 -9.27 4.55 -8.58
N ASN A 38 -8.76 4.46 -9.81
CA ASN A 38 -7.34 4.17 -10.03
C ASN A 38 -6.51 5.31 -9.44
N LEU A 39 -5.91 5.07 -8.28
CA LEU A 39 -4.92 5.98 -7.70
C LEU A 39 -3.72 6.02 -8.66
N SER A 40 -3.43 7.21 -9.18
CA SER A 40 -2.34 7.43 -10.13
C SER A 40 -1.42 8.51 -9.60
N PHE A 41 -0.18 8.14 -9.32
CA PHE A 41 0.89 9.08 -8.99
C PHE A 41 1.69 9.39 -10.25
N LYS A 42 1.91 10.68 -10.52
CA LYS A 42 2.77 11.11 -11.61
C LYS A 42 4.19 11.28 -11.06
N PRO A 43 5.20 10.53 -11.55
CA PRO A 43 6.58 10.75 -11.14
C PRO A 43 7.05 12.17 -11.45
N GLU A 44 7.93 12.68 -10.59
CA GLU A 44 8.60 13.95 -10.83
C GLU A 44 9.52 13.86 -12.05
N LYS A 45 9.76 15.01 -12.70
CA LYS A 45 10.62 15.05 -13.90
C LYS A 45 12.05 14.68 -13.52
N GLY A 46 12.56 13.59 -14.10
CA GLY A 46 13.93 13.12 -13.85
C GLY A 46 14.10 12.44 -12.49
N ALA A 47 13.01 11.97 -11.88
CA ALA A 47 13.06 11.23 -10.62
C ALA A 47 13.97 10.00 -10.74
N LYS A 48 14.70 9.73 -9.67
CA LYS A 48 15.50 8.52 -9.46
C LYS A 48 15.18 7.99 -8.08
N LEU A 49 15.18 6.68 -7.93
CA LEU A 49 14.94 6.01 -6.66
C LEU A 49 16.13 5.17 -6.26
N ARG A 50 16.45 5.25 -4.97
CA ARG A 50 17.40 4.37 -4.30
C ARG A 50 16.66 3.52 -3.29
N VAL A 51 16.71 2.21 -3.47
CA VAL A 51 16.07 1.24 -2.60
C VAL A 51 17.11 0.46 -1.80
N LEU A 52 17.05 0.54 -0.48
CA LEU A 52 17.85 -0.26 0.43
C LEU A 52 17.10 -1.53 0.80
N ARG A 53 17.73 -2.68 0.54
CA ARG A 53 17.15 -4.00 0.79
C ARG A 53 18.22 -4.91 1.39
N TRP A 54 17.82 -5.79 2.30
CA TRP A 54 18.72 -6.87 2.71
C TRP A 54 18.92 -7.88 1.57
N SER A 55 20.18 -8.23 1.32
CA SER A 55 20.55 -9.23 0.32
C SER A 55 20.07 -10.61 0.77
N ARG A 56 19.25 -11.25 -0.06
CA ARG A 56 18.85 -12.65 0.15
C ARG A 56 19.78 -13.57 -0.63
N PHE A 57 20.07 -14.74 -0.08
CA PHE A 57 20.85 -15.78 -0.77
C PHE A 57 19.99 -16.63 -1.73
N VAL A 58 18.69 -16.34 -1.83
CA VAL A 58 17.75 -17.09 -2.68
C VAL A 58 17.65 -16.40 -4.04
N GLN A 59 18.27 -17.00 -5.06
CA GLN A 59 18.34 -16.40 -6.40
C GLN A 59 16.97 -16.06 -6.99
N GLY A 60 15.96 -16.91 -6.81
CA GLY A 60 14.62 -16.66 -7.34
C GLY A 60 13.96 -15.39 -6.78
N ASP A 61 14.27 -15.02 -5.54
CA ASP A 61 13.80 -13.76 -4.95
C ASP A 61 14.53 -12.55 -5.55
N ILE A 62 15.84 -12.65 -5.77
CA ILE A 62 16.64 -11.62 -6.44
C ILE A 62 16.09 -11.37 -7.85
N ASP A 63 15.89 -12.44 -8.62
CA ASP A 63 15.45 -12.35 -10.02
C ASP A 63 14.04 -11.76 -10.11
N ALA A 64 13.11 -12.22 -9.27
CA ALA A 64 11.75 -11.70 -9.24
C ALA A 64 11.72 -10.21 -8.86
N TYR A 65 12.52 -9.80 -7.89
CA TYR A 65 12.60 -8.41 -7.48
C TYR A 65 13.17 -7.53 -8.60
N MET A 66 14.28 -7.94 -9.22
CA MET A 66 14.88 -7.18 -10.32
C MET A 66 14.02 -7.15 -11.57
N ALA A 67 13.21 -8.19 -11.84
CA ALA A 67 12.20 -8.16 -12.89
C ALA A 67 11.12 -7.10 -12.62
N ASN A 68 10.66 -6.97 -11.37
CA ASN A 68 9.71 -5.93 -10.97
C ASN A 68 10.32 -4.53 -11.08
N VAL A 69 11.57 -4.37 -10.65
CA VAL A 69 12.32 -3.10 -10.78
C VAL A 69 12.43 -2.70 -12.25
N LYS A 70 12.83 -3.63 -13.13
CA LYS A 70 12.92 -3.39 -14.57
C LYS A 70 11.57 -2.96 -15.15
N LYS A 71 10.50 -3.68 -14.83
CA LYS A 71 9.14 -3.36 -15.30
C LYS A 71 8.68 -1.99 -14.81
N PHE A 72 8.98 -1.63 -13.58
CA PHE A 72 8.68 -0.30 -13.03
C PHE A 72 9.42 0.79 -13.80
N THR A 73 10.72 0.63 -14.03
CA THR A 73 11.54 1.57 -14.82
C THR A 73 11.01 1.71 -16.24
N GLU A 74 10.68 0.61 -16.92
CA GLU A 74 10.12 0.63 -18.29
C GLU A 74 8.76 1.35 -18.37
N THR A 75 7.92 1.19 -17.35
CA THR A 75 6.57 1.78 -17.32
C THR A 75 6.59 3.25 -16.94
N THR A 76 7.50 3.66 -16.05
CA THR A 76 7.48 4.99 -15.42
C THR A 76 8.58 5.91 -15.94
N GLY A 77 9.65 5.36 -16.52
CA GLY A 77 10.88 6.07 -16.86
C GLY A 77 11.76 6.45 -15.67
N VAL A 78 11.38 6.03 -14.44
CA VAL A 78 12.14 6.32 -13.22
C VAL A 78 13.26 5.32 -13.06
N GLU A 79 14.50 5.80 -12.99
CA GLU A 79 15.67 4.96 -12.73
C GLU A 79 15.65 4.47 -11.28
N VAL A 80 15.84 3.17 -11.07
CA VAL A 80 15.86 2.57 -9.73
C VAL A 80 17.20 1.87 -9.51
N ARG A 81 17.91 2.30 -8.47
CA ARG A 81 19.11 1.64 -7.95
C ARG A 81 18.74 0.85 -6.70
N VAL A 82 19.13 -0.42 -6.66
CA VAL A 82 18.91 -1.30 -5.50
C VAL A 82 20.23 -1.55 -4.80
N ASP A 83 20.33 -1.13 -3.55
CA ASP A 83 21.44 -1.43 -2.67
C ASP A 83 21.09 -2.68 -1.85
N ASN A 84 21.82 -3.77 -2.11
CA ASN A 84 21.68 -5.02 -1.36
C ASN A 84 22.76 -5.10 -0.29
N GLU A 85 22.34 -5.23 0.97
CA GLU A 85 23.22 -5.14 2.14
C GLU A 85 23.06 -6.35 3.06
N GLY A 86 24.01 -6.57 3.97
CA GLY A 86 23.83 -7.55 5.04
C GLY A 86 22.62 -7.21 5.92
N TRP A 87 21.95 -8.21 6.48
CA TRP A 87 20.79 -8.01 7.35
C TRP A 87 21.08 -7.00 8.49
N GLU A 88 22.22 -7.16 9.16
CA GLU A 88 22.62 -6.30 10.27
C GLU A 88 23.03 -4.88 9.84
N ASP A 89 23.26 -4.65 8.54
CA ASP A 89 23.65 -3.34 8.01
C ASP A 89 22.45 -2.46 7.64
N VAL A 90 21.25 -3.04 7.47
CA VAL A 90 20.05 -2.27 7.08
C VAL A 90 19.64 -1.30 8.18
N ARG A 91 19.56 -1.76 9.43
CA ARG A 91 19.16 -0.94 10.59
C ARG A 91 20.06 0.26 10.85
N PRO A 92 21.40 0.13 10.95
CA PRO A 92 22.27 1.29 11.14
C PRO A 92 22.21 2.26 9.95
N LYS A 93 22.04 1.78 8.71
CA LYS A 93 21.87 2.67 7.54
C LYS A 93 20.53 3.42 7.57
N ALA A 94 19.44 2.76 7.98
CA ALA A 94 18.15 3.40 8.19
C ALA A 94 18.23 4.49 9.27
N ALA A 95 18.92 4.21 10.39
CA ALA A 95 19.16 5.17 11.44
C ALA A 95 19.92 6.42 10.93
N VAL A 96 20.96 6.22 10.10
CA VAL A 96 21.70 7.33 9.50
C VAL A 96 20.81 8.14 8.55
N ALA A 97 20.01 7.47 7.72
CA ALA A 97 19.08 8.16 6.81
C ALA A 97 18.04 9.00 7.57
N ALA A 98 17.44 8.43 8.62
CA ALA A 98 16.46 9.11 9.47
C ALA A 98 17.03 10.34 10.19
N ASN A 99 18.30 10.28 10.61
CA ASN A 99 18.95 11.37 11.33
C ASN A 99 19.50 12.47 10.41
N THR A 100 20.03 12.10 9.25
CA THR A 100 20.67 13.05 8.32
C THR A 100 19.73 13.62 7.27
N GLY A 101 18.60 12.95 7.01
CA GLY A 101 17.71 13.27 5.89
C GLY A 101 18.31 12.93 4.52
N ALA A 102 19.43 12.21 4.48
CA ALA A 102 20.11 11.78 3.27
C ALA A 102 20.24 10.26 3.28
N GLY A 103 19.89 9.58 2.18
CA GLY A 103 19.92 8.12 2.17
C GLY A 103 19.11 7.51 1.04
N PRO A 104 18.68 6.24 1.21
CA PRO A 104 17.71 5.59 0.34
C PRO A 104 16.34 6.27 0.44
N ASP A 105 15.60 6.29 -0.66
CA ASP A 105 14.20 6.77 -0.71
C ASP A 105 13.23 5.71 -0.16
N ILE A 106 13.56 4.43 -0.35
CA ILE A 106 12.78 3.30 0.15
C ILE A 106 13.73 2.39 0.93
N ILE A 107 13.30 1.98 2.12
CA ILE A 107 14.00 1.00 2.94
C ILE A 107 13.04 -0.16 3.18
N LEU A 108 13.44 -1.36 2.77
CA LEU A 108 12.74 -2.58 3.17
C LEU A 108 13.16 -2.90 4.60
N SER A 109 12.47 -2.25 5.54
CA SER A 109 12.67 -2.39 6.98
C SER A 109 12.14 -3.73 7.49
N THR A 110 12.47 -4.04 8.75
CA THR A 110 12.11 -5.31 9.37
C THR A 110 11.33 -5.07 10.64
N ASN A 111 10.35 -5.94 10.91
CA ASN A 111 9.57 -5.90 12.15
C ASN A 111 8.99 -4.50 12.43
N ASP A 112 9.32 -3.92 13.57
CA ASP A 112 8.89 -2.64 14.10
C ASP A 112 9.86 -1.48 13.83
N ASP A 113 10.92 -1.67 13.04
CA ASP A 113 11.99 -0.67 12.83
C ASP A 113 11.45 0.71 12.39
N ALA A 114 10.36 0.75 11.62
CA ALA A 114 9.72 2.00 11.20
C ALA A 114 9.24 2.85 12.39
N ASN A 115 8.82 2.21 13.49
CA ASN A 115 8.34 2.88 14.71
C ASN A 115 9.45 3.58 15.50
N LEU A 116 10.72 3.35 15.16
CA LEU A 116 11.85 4.10 15.74
C LEU A 116 11.92 5.52 15.18
N TYR A 117 11.36 5.77 14.00
CA TYR A 117 11.48 7.05 13.29
C TYR A 117 10.13 7.54 12.72
N PRO A 118 9.03 7.55 13.50
CA PRO A 118 7.68 7.79 12.96
C PRO A 118 7.53 9.20 12.35
N GLU A 119 8.30 10.17 12.82
CA GLU A 119 8.31 11.54 12.30
C GLU A 119 9.22 11.75 11.08
N LYS A 120 10.00 10.73 10.71
CA LYS A 120 10.95 10.78 9.58
C LYS A 120 10.43 10.05 8.34
N LEU A 121 9.28 9.40 8.45
CA LEU A 121 8.68 8.59 7.39
C LEU A 121 7.60 9.39 6.67
N LEU A 122 7.45 9.10 5.38
CA LEU A 122 6.39 9.68 4.57
C LEU A 122 5.04 9.09 4.98
N ASP A 123 4.04 9.94 5.16
CA ASP A 123 2.66 9.50 5.36
C ASP A 123 2.13 8.86 4.07
N VAL A 124 1.91 7.55 4.11
CA VAL A 124 1.44 6.75 2.96
C VAL A 124 -0.02 6.31 3.14
N THR A 125 -0.79 7.00 3.98
CA THR A 125 -2.19 6.66 4.29
C THR A 125 -3.05 6.55 3.05
N ASP A 126 -2.96 7.52 2.13
CA ASP A 126 -3.77 7.51 0.89
C ASP A 126 -3.49 6.27 0.04
N LEU A 127 -2.22 5.85 -0.05
CA LEU A 127 -1.82 4.65 -0.75
C LEU A 127 -2.36 3.40 -0.06
N CYS A 128 -2.16 3.26 1.25
CA CYS A 128 -2.63 2.10 2.00
C CYS A 128 -4.16 2.00 1.97
N GLU A 129 -4.89 3.10 2.13
CA GLU A 129 -6.36 3.08 2.03
C GLU A 129 -6.84 2.65 0.65
N TYR A 130 -6.20 3.14 -0.42
CA TYR A 130 -6.50 2.69 -1.78
C TYR A 130 -6.21 1.20 -1.96
N LEU A 131 -5.04 0.73 -1.55
CA LEU A 131 -4.66 -0.68 -1.66
C LEU A 131 -5.60 -1.58 -0.86
N GLY A 132 -5.93 -1.18 0.37
CA GLY A 132 -6.87 -1.91 1.22
C GLY A 132 -8.27 -2.00 0.60
N LYS A 133 -8.80 -0.89 0.07
CA LYS A 133 -10.09 -0.89 -0.64
C LYS A 133 -10.06 -1.75 -1.91
N LYS A 134 -8.95 -1.75 -2.65
CA LYS A 134 -8.81 -2.43 -3.94
C LYS A 134 -8.55 -3.94 -3.81
N TYR A 135 -7.76 -4.35 -2.82
CA TYR A 135 -7.22 -5.72 -2.71
C TYR A 135 -7.71 -6.50 -1.49
N GLY A 136 -8.67 -5.98 -0.72
CA GLY A 136 -9.31 -6.71 0.38
C GLY A 136 -8.71 -6.46 1.76
N GLY A 137 -8.00 -5.34 1.94
CA GLY A 137 -7.47 -4.90 3.22
C GLY A 137 -6.07 -5.43 3.54
N PHE A 138 -5.61 -5.14 4.76
CA PHE A 138 -4.35 -5.63 5.31
C PHE A 138 -4.61 -6.58 6.47
N PHE A 139 -3.65 -7.45 6.76
CA PHE A 139 -3.69 -8.25 7.97
C PHE A 139 -3.67 -7.36 9.23
N PRO A 140 -4.32 -7.76 10.34
CA PRO A 140 -4.34 -6.97 11.57
C PRO A 140 -2.95 -6.57 12.10
N ALA A 141 -1.93 -7.42 11.89
CA ALA A 141 -0.56 -7.11 12.25
C ALA A 141 -0.02 -5.86 11.53
N CYS A 142 -0.34 -5.64 10.26
CA CYS A 142 0.10 -4.45 9.53
C CYS A 142 -0.38 -3.17 10.20
N HIS A 143 -1.62 -3.15 10.71
CA HIS A 143 -2.15 -2.00 11.44
C HIS A 143 -1.38 -1.74 12.74
N ALA A 144 -1.03 -2.79 13.49
CA ALA A 144 -0.27 -2.64 14.73
C ALA A 144 1.15 -2.12 14.51
N TYR A 145 1.82 -2.58 13.44
CA TYR A 145 3.23 -2.25 13.17
C TYR A 145 3.42 -0.98 12.32
N LEU A 146 2.47 -0.65 11.43
CA LEU A 146 2.62 0.42 10.45
C LEU A 146 1.61 1.56 10.63
N LYS A 147 0.76 1.49 11.66
CA LYS A 147 -0.22 2.53 11.99
C LYS A 147 -0.27 2.81 13.51
N PRO A 148 0.85 3.18 14.15
CA PRO A 148 0.98 3.22 15.61
C PRO A 148 0.02 4.19 16.32
N ASP A 149 -0.35 5.30 15.66
CA ASP A 149 -1.32 6.28 16.18
C ASP A 149 -2.78 5.96 15.81
N GLY A 150 -3.00 4.85 15.08
CA GLY A 150 -4.29 4.45 14.53
C GLY A 150 -4.81 5.35 13.39
N LYS A 151 -4.07 6.39 13.00
CA LYS A 151 -4.48 7.41 12.04
C LYS A 151 -3.65 7.38 10.77
N LYS A 152 -2.32 7.37 10.87
CA LYS A 152 -1.41 7.48 9.73
C LYS A 152 -0.64 6.18 9.47
N TRP A 153 -0.55 5.80 8.21
CA TRP A 153 0.34 4.74 7.77
C TRP A 153 1.76 5.28 7.58
N ILE A 154 2.71 4.68 8.29
CA ILE A 154 4.15 5.01 8.21
C ILE A 154 4.92 4.06 7.28
N GLY A 155 4.21 3.11 6.66
CA GLY A 155 4.74 2.12 5.73
C GLY A 155 3.60 1.32 5.09
N VAL A 156 3.96 0.47 4.12
CA VAL A 156 3.03 -0.37 3.34
C VAL A 156 3.22 -1.85 3.68
#